data_AF-A0A1I3D004-F1
#
_entry.id   AF-A0A1I3D004-F1
#
_cell.length_a   1.000
_cell.length_b   1.000
_cell.length_c   1.000
_cell.angle_alpha   90.00
_cell.angle_beta   90.00
_cell.angle_gamma   90.00
#
_symmetry.space_group_name_H-M   'P 1'
#
loop_
_entity.id
_entity.type
_entity.pdbx_description
1 polymer ?
#
loop_
_entity_poly.entity_id
_entity_poly.type
_entity_poly.pdbx_seq_one_letter_code
_entity_poly.pdbx_strand_id
1 'polypeptide(L)'
;MIVSRNYMKISTFVFFALIIIGCKEKPLSEIKKENEYYLFKKQISPNEKFDIFKYCRNGTFAFSGDICGTFIREKGESFSENNNYKIEGNIKFWENDTLSINRFDSSLNQPRDTTGKISYEKFKDLTLKIYTYGSINSSGIKKYSFDNFKITKKQLCFENIKSIMGEPLKDNCFDLGNIEIINSTNGLKEIIIERISKSMDFKYRNSDGTITENLPEIKVLDLHLIPTKKIKIMNIEKLKGVFIDVE
;
A
#
# COMPACT_ATOMS: atom_id res chain seq x y z
N MET A 1 -17.00 66.17 -21.75
CA MET A 1 -16.13 64.98 -21.60
C MET A 1 -16.67 64.11 -20.47
N ILE A 2 -17.51 63.12 -20.79
CA ILE A 2 -18.06 62.16 -19.83
C ILE A 2 -17.72 60.76 -20.36
N VAL A 3 -16.45 60.39 -20.27
CA VAL A 3 -15.99 59.03 -20.58
C VAL A 3 -14.82 58.73 -19.65
N SER A 4 -15.08 58.23 -18.45
CA SER A 4 -14.03 57.55 -17.67
C SER A 4 -14.53 56.70 -16.50
N ARG A 5 -15.79 56.83 -16.05
CA ARG A 5 -16.26 56.15 -14.83
C ARG A 5 -16.69 54.68 -14.99
N ASN A 6 -16.85 54.16 -16.20
CA ASN A 6 -17.36 52.79 -16.41
C ASN A 6 -16.30 51.70 -16.59
N TYR A 7 -15.05 52.04 -16.96
CA TYR A 7 -14.00 51.03 -17.16
C TYR A 7 -13.34 50.55 -15.86
N MET A 8 -13.44 51.34 -14.79
CA MET A 8 -12.81 51.01 -13.50
C MET A 8 -13.62 50.04 -12.64
N LYS A 9 -14.89 49.77 -12.99
CA LYS A 9 -15.73 48.79 -12.26
C LYS A 9 -15.67 47.39 -12.86
N ILE A 10 -15.30 47.26 -14.14
CA ILE A 10 -15.25 45.95 -14.83
C ILE A 10 -13.91 45.26 -14.61
N SER A 11 -12.78 45.97 -14.54
CA SER A 11 -11.47 45.34 -14.33
C SER A 11 -11.27 44.79 -12.91
N THR A 12 -11.88 45.42 -11.89
CA THR A 12 -11.79 44.94 -10.50
C THR A 12 -12.63 43.68 -10.26
N PHE A 13 -13.72 43.48 -11.00
CA PHE A 13 -14.56 42.29 -10.88
C PHE A 13 -13.92 41.05 -11.52
N VAL A 14 -13.16 41.23 -12.61
CA VAL A 14 -12.43 40.13 -13.29
C VAL A 14 -11.23 39.67 -12.46
N PHE A 15 -10.56 40.57 -11.73
CA PHE A 15 -9.44 40.20 -10.86
C PHE A 15 -9.88 39.41 -9.61
N PHE A 16 -11.07 39.71 -9.05
CA PHE A 16 -11.63 38.94 -7.94
C PHE A 16 -12.17 37.57 -8.38
N ALA A 17 -12.72 37.46 -9.59
CA ALA A 17 -13.16 36.17 -10.13
C ALA A 17 -11.97 35.23 -10.46
N LEU A 18 -10.81 35.77 -10.82
CA LEU A 18 -9.60 34.98 -11.11
C LEU A 18 -8.89 34.46 -9.84
N ILE A 19 -9.05 35.10 -8.69
CA ILE A 19 -8.45 34.63 -7.42
C ILE A 19 -9.27 33.47 -6.81
N ILE A 20 -10.58 33.39 -7.07
CA ILE A 20 -11.43 32.33 -6.52
C ILE A 20 -11.36 31.03 -7.34
N ILE A 21 -10.86 31.08 -8.59
CA ILE A 21 -10.71 29.89 -9.44
C ILE A 21 -9.31 29.24 -9.29
N GLY A 22 -8.39 29.91 -8.58
CA GLY A 22 -6.97 29.53 -8.50
C GLY A 22 -6.58 28.48 -7.45
N CYS A 23 -7.41 28.21 -6.44
CA CYS A 23 -7.13 27.19 -5.44
C CYS A 23 -8.37 26.35 -5.19
N LYS A 24 -8.40 25.12 -5.71
CA LYS A 24 -9.12 24.05 -5.01
C LYS A 24 -8.37 23.84 -3.69
N GLU A 25 -8.68 24.64 -2.68
CA GLU A 25 -8.24 24.37 -1.32
C GLU A 25 -8.76 22.98 -0.98
N LYS A 26 -7.83 22.04 -0.76
CA LYS A 26 -8.17 20.75 -0.15
C LYS A 26 -8.99 21.07 1.11
N PRO A 27 -10.13 20.42 1.35
CA PRO A 27 -10.95 20.70 2.53
C PRO A 27 -10.08 20.68 3.78
N LEU A 28 -10.30 21.60 4.71
CA LEU A 28 -9.49 21.82 5.93
C LEU A 28 -9.28 20.53 6.78
N SER A 29 -10.15 19.52 6.61
CA SER A 29 -10.05 18.17 7.18
C SER A 29 -8.97 17.28 6.54
N GLU A 30 -8.53 17.56 5.32
CA GLU A 30 -7.40 16.92 4.65
C GLU A 30 -6.08 17.60 5.05
N ILE A 31 -6.06 18.93 5.19
CA ILE A 31 -4.88 19.70 5.59
C ILE A 31 -4.41 19.37 7.02
N LYS A 32 -5.32 19.07 7.96
CA LYS A 32 -4.93 18.62 9.31
C LYS A 32 -4.20 17.26 9.34
N LYS A 33 -4.35 16.41 8.32
CA LYS A 33 -3.79 15.04 8.28
C LYS A 33 -2.33 14.98 7.81
N GLU A 34 -1.87 15.97 7.05
CA GLU A 34 -0.48 16.02 6.56
C GLU A 34 0.53 16.36 7.68
N ASN A 35 0.09 16.97 8.80
CA ASN A 35 0.98 17.31 9.93
C ASN A 35 0.98 16.29 11.08
N GLU A 36 -0.07 15.47 11.19
CA GLU A 36 -0.19 14.46 12.26
C GLU A 36 0.40 13.11 11.82
N TYR A 37 0.35 12.80 10.53
CA TYR A 37 0.81 11.54 9.96
C TYR A 37 1.96 11.79 8.98
N TYR A 38 3.14 11.21 9.24
CA TYR A 38 4.24 11.24 8.28
C TYR A 38 4.02 10.27 7.11
N LEU A 39 3.07 9.34 7.26
CA LEU A 39 2.58 8.47 6.21
C LEU A 39 1.06 8.51 6.23
N PHE A 40 0.42 8.96 5.16
CA PHE A 40 -1.04 8.88 5.04
C PHE A 40 -1.43 8.61 3.59
N LYS A 41 -1.83 7.37 3.32
CA LYS A 41 -2.10 6.89 1.96
C LYS A 41 -3.51 6.36 1.89
N LYS A 42 -4.25 6.69 0.84
CA LYS A 42 -5.66 6.32 0.62
C LYS A 42 -5.82 5.61 -0.71
N GLN A 43 -6.62 4.55 -0.74
CA GLN A 43 -7.02 3.86 -1.97
C GLN A 43 -8.46 3.34 -1.97
N ILE A 44 -8.95 2.99 -3.16
CA ILE A 44 -10.33 2.54 -3.39
C ILE A 44 -10.30 1.05 -3.75
N SER A 45 -11.09 0.26 -3.01
CA SER A 45 -11.33 -1.16 -3.28
C SER A 45 -11.78 -1.43 -4.73
N PRO A 46 -11.53 -2.63 -5.30
CA PRO A 46 -11.96 -2.98 -6.66
C PRO A 46 -13.43 -2.76 -6.99
N ASN A 47 -14.32 -2.94 -6.01
CA ASN A 47 -15.76 -2.78 -6.15
C ASN A 47 -16.25 -1.35 -5.83
N GLU A 48 -15.33 -0.44 -5.52
CA GLU A 48 -15.56 0.97 -5.17
C GLU A 48 -16.45 1.22 -3.94
N LYS A 49 -16.74 0.19 -3.14
CA LYS A 49 -17.56 0.33 -1.93
C LYS A 49 -16.76 0.77 -0.72
N PHE A 50 -15.47 0.47 -0.71
CA PHE A 50 -14.60 0.71 0.44
C PHE A 50 -13.38 1.56 0.09
N ASP A 51 -12.96 2.38 1.05
CA ASP A 51 -11.66 3.03 1.07
C ASP A 51 -10.72 2.26 2.02
N ILE A 52 -9.48 2.05 1.59
CA ILE A 52 -8.39 1.49 2.40
C ILE A 52 -7.37 2.58 2.64
N PHE A 53 -6.85 2.63 3.86
CA PHE A 53 -5.81 3.57 4.19
C PHE A 53 -4.68 2.89 4.91
N LYS A 54 -3.46 3.34 4.60
CA LYS A 54 -2.26 3.01 5.35
C LYS A 54 -1.74 4.30 5.96
N TYR A 55 -1.50 4.27 7.26
CA TYR A 55 -1.02 5.44 7.98
C TYR A 55 0.12 5.08 8.92
N CYS A 56 0.95 6.06 9.20
CA CYS A 56 1.91 6.06 10.29
C CYS A 56 2.02 7.46 10.88
N ARG A 57 2.10 7.52 12.20
CA ARG A 57 2.42 8.74 12.93
C ARG A 57 3.41 8.46 14.04
N ASN A 58 4.13 9.50 14.44
CA ASN A 58 5.02 9.43 15.57
C ASN A 58 4.24 9.07 16.84
N GLY A 59 4.86 8.26 17.69
CA GLY A 59 4.35 8.02 19.04
C GLY A 59 4.28 9.32 19.85
N THR A 60 3.36 9.39 20.81
CA THR A 60 3.14 10.60 21.62
C THR A 60 4.30 10.91 22.58
N PHE A 61 5.17 9.94 22.84
CA PHE A 61 6.29 10.04 23.78
C PHE A 61 7.61 9.57 23.14
N ALA A 62 8.74 10.05 23.68
CA ALA A 62 10.08 9.71 23.20
C ALA A 62 10.43 8.21 23.25
N PHE A 63 9.67 7.42 24.03
CA PHE A 63 9.85 5.97 24.17
C PHE A 63 8.71 5.14 23.56
N SER A 64 7.68 5.80 23.02
CA SER A 64 6.65 5.10 22.27
C SER A 64 7.10 4.96 20.83
N GLY A 65 7.09 3.73 20.31
CA GLY A 65 7.28 3.50 18.88
C GLY A 65 6.18 4.16 18.05
N ASP A 66 6.43 4.28 16.76
CA ASP A 66 5.46 4.83 15.81
C ASP A 66 4.19 3.99 15.78
N ILE A 67 3.07 4.67 15.55
CA ILE A 67 1.76 4.05 15.42
C ILE A 67 1.46 3.95 13.94
N CYS A 68 1.65 2.75 13.39
CA CYS A 68 1.32 2.41 12.02
C CYS A 68 0.11 1.47 11.97
N GLY A 69 -0.68 1.60 10.91
CA GLY A 69 -1.82 0.73 10.71
C GLY A 69 -2.37 0.77 9.29
N THR A 70 -3.11 -0.29 8.95
CA THR A 70 -3.97 -0.32 7.76
C THR A 70 -5.41 -0.47 8.22
N PHE A 71 -6.33 0.33 7.70
CA PHE A 71 -7.75 0.21 8.03
C PHE A 71 -8.63 0.29 6.78
N ILE A 72 -9.83 -0.25 6.91
CA ILE A 72 -10.87 -0.26 5.90
C ILE A 72 -12.13 0.41 6.43
N ARG A 73 -12.84 1.09 5.52
CA ARG A 73 -14.11 1.78 5.82
C ARG A 73 -14.99 1.87 4.57
N GLU A 74 -16.25 2.22 4.74
CA GLU A 74 -17.14 2.49 3.60
C GLU A 74 -16.72 3.79 2.91
N LYS A 75 -16.84 3.83 1.57
CA LYS A 75 -16.47 4.99 0.77
C LYS A 75 -17.38 6.17 1.12
N GLY A 76 -16.77 7.33 1.38
CA GLY A 76 -17.46 8.58 1.70
C GLY A 76 -17.59 8.89 3.19
N GLU A 77 -17.25 7.96 4.08
CA GLU A 77 -17.17 8.25 5.52
C GLU A 77 -16.01 9.21 5.85
N SER A 78 -16.01 9.85 7.02
CA SER A 78 -14.89 10.66 7.51
C SER A 78 -13.80 9.76 8.12
N PHE A 79 -12.55 10.22 8.15
CA PHE A 79 -11.45 9.43 8.71
C PHE A 79 -11.36 9.65 10.22
N SER A 80 -11.32 8.55 10.98
CA SER A 80 -11.00 8.53 12.41
C SER A 80 -10.29 7.21 12.78
N GLU A 81 -9.14 7.26 13.46
CA GLU A 81 -8.42 6.04 13.90
C GLU A 81 -9.31 5.08 14.71
N ASN A 82 -10.23 5.61 15.52
CA ASN A 82 -10.99 4.83 16.50
C ASN A 82 -12.28 4.21 15.93
N ASN A 83 -12.75 4.66 14.77
CA ASN A 83 -14.06 4.26 14.23
C ASN A 83 -13.96 3.37 12.97
N ASN A 84 -12.75 3.06 12.50
CA ASN A 84 -12.55 2.24 11.31
C ASN A 84 -12.22 0.80 11.65
N TYR A 85 -12.46 -0.12 10.71
CA TYR A 85 -12.06 -1.51 10.88
C TYR A 85 -10.57 -1.66 10.63
N LYS A 86 -9.80 -1.93 11.69
CA LYS A 86 -8.35 -2.15 11.59
C LYS A 86 -8.07 -3.52 10.96
N ILE A 87 -7.23 -3.52 9.93
CA ILE A 87 -6.70 -4.74 9.34
C ILE A 87 -5.43 -5.11 10.13
N GLU A 88 -5.55 -6.15 10.95
CA GLU A 88 -4.39 -6.81 11.55
C GLU A 88 -3.75 -7.71 10.49
N GLY A 89 -2.45 -7.53 10.23
CA GLY A 89 -1.68 -8.29 9.25
C GLY A 89 -1.51 -7.62 7.89
N ASN A 90 -0.92 -8.35 6.95
CA ASN A 90 -0.57 -7.86 5.62
C ASN A 90 -1.64 -8.25 4.61
N ILE A 91 -2.05 -7.31 3.77
CA ILE A 91 -3.02 -7.58 2.71
C ILE A 91 -2.37 -8.54 1.70
N LYS A 92 -3.00 -9.70 1.46
CA LYS A 92 -2.47 -10.70 0.54
C LYS A 92 -2.90 -10.39 -0.89
N PHE A 93 -4.20 -10.43 -1.13
CA PHE A 93 -4.83 -10.08 -2.41
C PHE A 93 -6.32 -9.81 -2.22
N TRP A 94 -6.94 -9.19 -3.22
CA TRP A 94 -8.38 -8.98 -3.28
C TRP A 94 -9.02 -9.82 -4.39
N GLU A 95 -10.12 -10.51 -4.08
CA GLU A 95 -10.92 -11.25 -5.05
C GLU A 95 -12.42 -10.97 -4.82
N ASN A 96 -13.07 -10.32 -5.80
CA ASN A 96 -14.50 -9.98 -5.77
C ASN A 96 -14.92 -9.14 -4.54
N ASP A 97 -15.62 -9.74 -3.58
CA ASP A 97 -16.07 -9.20 -2.30
C ASP A 97 -15.30 -9.80 -1.11
N THR A 98 -14.13 -10.37 -1.39
CA THR A 98 -13.27 -11.02 -0.40
C THR A 98 -11.88 -10.39 -0.40
N LEU A 99 -11.46 -9.87 0.75
CA LEU A 99 -10.09 -9.42 1.00
C LEU A 99 -9.34 -10.52 1.76
N SER A 100 -8.29 -11.06 1.14
CA SER A 100 -7.41 -12.03 1.80
C SER A 100 -6.30 -11.31 2.56
N ILE A 101 -6.08 -11.72 3.81
CA ILE A 101 -5.11 -11.09 4.73
C ILE A 101 -4.20 -12.19 5.31
N ASN A 102 -2.90 -11.94 5.39
CA ASN A 102 -1.97 -12.79 6.14
C ASN A 102 -1.78 -12.18 7.53
N ARG A 103 -2.07 -12.96 8.57
CA ARG A 103 -1.79 -12.63 9.97
C ARG A 103 -0.67 -13.51 10.51
N PHE A 104 0.00 -12.99 11.52
CA PHE A 104 1.13 -13.66 12.16
C PHE A 104 0.94 -13.60 13.65
N ASP A 105 1.16 -14.73 14.31
CA ASP A 105 1.21 -14.77 15.77
C ASP A 105 2.38 -13.91 16.27
N SER A 106 2.17 -13.15 17.35
CA SER A 106 3.17 -12.28 17.95
C SER A 106 4.23 -13.02 18.78
N SER A 107 4.36 -14.33 18.60
CA SER A 107 5.29 -15.17 19.34
C SER A 107 6.73 -14.86 18.93
N LEU A 108 7.67 -14.86 19.86
CA LEU A 108 9.11 -14.78 19.53
C LEU A 108 9.69 -16.14 19.11
N ASN A 109 8.92 -17.22 19.28
CA ASN A 109 9.36 -18.56 18.93
C ASN A 109 9.37 -18.76 17.41
N GLN A 110 10.31 -19.57 16.94
CA GLN A 110 10.34 -20.03 15.56
C GLN A 110 9.03 -20.75 15.20
N PRO A 111 8.49 -20.54 13.99
CA PRO A 111 7.31 -21.28 13.54
C PRO A 111 7.60 -22.79 13.50
N ARG A 112 6.59 -23.57 13.90
CA ARG A 112 6.66 -25.05 13.93
C ARG A 112 6.33 -25.68 12.57
N ASP A 113 5.61 -24.96 11.73
CA ASP A 113 5.26 -25.35 10.37
C ASP A 113 4.98 -24.10 9.52
N THR A 114 4.67 -24.29 8.23
CA THR A 114 4.31 -23.22 7.29
C THR A 114 2.81 -23.18 6.96
N THR A 115 1.99 -23.96 7.67
CA THR A 115 0.56 -24.08 7.40
C THR A 115 -0.19 -22.96 8.11
N GLY A 116 -0.95 -22.19 7.35
CA GLY A 116 -1.81 -21.14 7.90
C GLY A 116 -3.16 -21.71 8.33
N LYS A 117 -3.64 -21.33 9.51
CA LYS A 117 -5.03 -21.52 9.91
C LYS A 117 -5.90 -20.50 9.17
N ILE A 118 -6.99 -20.97 8.57
CA ILE A 118 -7.92 -20.09 7.86
C ILE A 118 -9.07 -19.75 8.78
N SER A 119 -9.34 -18.47 8.95
CA SER A 119 -10.57 -17.96 9.56
C SER A 119 -11.22 -16.92 8.66
N TYR A 120 -12.46 -16.59 9.00
CA TYR A 120 -13.24 -15.61 8.27
C TYR A 120 -13.76 -14.55 9.24
N GLU A 121 -13.61 -13.31 8.84
CA GLU A 121 -14.22 -12.16 9.50
C GLU A 121 -15.10 -11.43 8.50
N LYS A 122 -15.96 -10.56 9.00
CA LYS A 122 -16.88 -9.79 8.18
C LYS A 122 -16.83 -8.33 8.57
N PHE A 123 -16.66 -7.47 7.57
CA PHE A 123 -16.82 -6.04 7.71
C PHE A 123 -17.89 -5.58 6.72
N LYS A 124 -19.11 -5.31 7.20
CA LYS A 124 -20.26 -4.98 6.35
C LYS A 124 -20.50 -6.07 5.29
N ASP A 125 -20.52 -5.74 3.99
CA ASP A 125 -20.63 -6.69 2.89
C ASP A 125 -19.29 -7.21 2.38
N LEU A 126 -18.17 -6.87 3.03
CA LEU A 126 -16.85 -7.42 2.74
C LEU A 126 -16.56 -8.67 3.59
N THR A 127 -16.19 -9.75 2.91
CA THR A 127 -15.62 -10.94 3.56
C THR A 127 -14.12 -10.74 3.73
N LEU A 128 -13.61 -10.97 4.94
CA LEU A 128 -12.19 -10.97 5.22
C LEU A 128 -11.73 -12.41 5.41
N LYS A 129 -10.93 -12.93 4.48
CA LYS A 129 -10.36 -14.27 4.57
C LYS A 129 -8.98 -14.18 5.19
N ILE A 130 -8.86 -14.64 6.42
CA ILE A 130 -7.64 -14.50 7.22
C ILE A 130 -6.84 -15.80 7.14
N TYR A 131 -5.58 -15.68 6.76
CA TYR A 131 -4.59 -16.74 6.83
C TYR A 131 -3.65 -16.43 8.00
N THR A 132 -3.87 -17.07 9.15
CA THR A 132 -3.03 -16.92 10.34
C THR A 132 -1.90 -17.93 10.32
N TYR A 133 -0.68 -17.45 10.22
CA TYR A 133 0.53 -18.26 10.33
C TYR A 133 1.20 -18.05 11.69
N GLY A 134 2.17 -18.91 12.00
CA GLY A 134 3.12 -18.62 13.07
C GLY A 134 3.96 -17.37 12.77
N SER A 135 4.94 -17.10 13.64
CA SER A 135 5.77 -15.91 13.56
C SER A 135 6.58 -15.83 12.27
N ILE A 136 6.69 -14.62 11.71
CA ILE A 136 7.67 -14.33 10.65
C ILE A 136 9.07 -14.54 11.22
N ASN A 137 9.89 -15.33 10.53
CA ASN A 137 11.26 -15.63 10.96
C ASN A 137 12.32 -15.29 9.91
N SER A 138 11.90 -14.72 8.77
CA SER A 138 12.78 -14.35 7.67
C SER A 138 12.22 -13.17 6.91
N SER A 139 13.09 -12.35 6.33
CA SER A 139 12.73 -11.33 5.37
C SER A 139 13.67 -11.38 4.18
N GLY A 140 13.27 -10.79 3.06
CA GLY A 140 14.15 -10.69 1.91
C GLY A 140 13.67 -9.70 0.88
N ILE A 141 14.62 -9.25 0.08
CA ILE A 141 14.39 -8.32 -1.02
C ILE A 141 14.87 -9.01 -2.30
N LYS A 142 14.09 -8.89 -3.36
CA LYS A 142 14.53 -9.23 -4.72
C LYS A 142 14.27 -8.04 -5.63
N LYS A 143 15.16 -7.83 -6.60
CA LYS A 143 15.09 -6.69 -7.52
C LYS A 143 14.97 -7.18 -8.95
N TYR A 144 14.10 -6.54 -9.70
CA TYR A 144 13.79 -6.86 -11.07
C TYR A 144 13.70 -5.58 -11.90
N SER A 145 14.05 -5.68 -13.18
CA SER A 145 13.72 -4.67 -14.17
C SER A 145 12.55 -5.11 -15.03
N PHE A 146 11.79 -4.16 -15.58
CA PHE A 146 10.70 -4.44 -16.53
C PHE A 146 10.59 -3.32 -17.56
N ASP A 147 10.02 -3.62 -18.73
CA ASP A 147 9.86 -2.60 -19.79
C ASP A 147 8.55 -1.83 -19.64
N ASN A 148 7.45 -2.53 -19.41
CA ASN A 148 6.13 -1.94 -19.23
C ASN A 148 5.28 -2.82 -18.32
N PHE A 149 4.10 -2.34 -17.95
CA PHE A 149 3.11 -3.16 -17.26
C PHE A 149 1.70 -2.75 -17.66
N LYS A 150 0.77 -3.67 -17.38
CA LYS A 150 -0.67 -3.46 -17.52
C LYS A 150 -1.35 -3.76 -16.19
N ILE A 151 -2.28 -2.89 -15.81
CA ILE A 151 -3.17 -3.13 -14.67
C ILE A 151 -4.50 -3.61 -15.23
N THR A 152 -4.96 -4.76 -14.74
CA THR A 152 -6.30 -5.27 -14.95
C THR A 152 -7.12 -5.08 -13.67
N LYS A 153 -8.40 -5.46 -13.68
CA LYS A 153 -9.24 -5.41 -12.46
C LYS A 153 -8.76 -6.33 -11.34
N LYS A 154 -7.90 -7.33 -11.63
CA LYS A 154 -7.49 -8.37 -10.69
C LYS A 154 -5.98 -8.48 -10.51
N GLN A 155 -5.20 -8.08 -11.52
CA GLN A 155 -3.77 -8.33 -11.57
C GLN A 155 -2.99 -7.18 -12.18
N LEU A 156 -1.75 -7.04 -11.71
CA LEU A 156 -0.69 -6.24 -12.29
C LEU A 156 0.26 -7.16 -13.04
N CYS A 157 0.37 -6.98 -14.36
CA CYS A 157 1.20 -7.81 -15.22
C CYS A 157 2.32 -7.00 -15.86
N PHE A 158 3.54 -7.49 -15.78
CA PHE A 158 4.72 -6.82 -16.31
C PHE A 158 5.21 -7.48 -17.60
N GLU A 159 5.77 -6.67 -18.48
CA GLU A 159 6.38 -7.06 -19.73
C GLU A 159 7.91 -7.08 -19.57
N ASN A 160 8.53 -8.16 -20.08
CA ASN A 160 9.98 -8.34 -20.11
C ASN A 160 10.68 -8.20 -18.74
N ILE A 161 10.12 -8.84 -17.71
CA ILE A 161 10.77 -8.90 -16.39
C ILE A 161 12.14 -9.57 -16.50
N LYS A 162 13.18 -8.95 -15.94
CA LYS A 162 14.52 -9.54 -15.79
C LYS A 162 15.00 -9.41 -14.35
N SER A 163 15.65 -10.46 -13.84
CA SER A 163 16.26 -10.38 -12.50
C SER A 163 17.46 -9.45 -12.50
N ILE A 164 17.50 -8.55 -11.52
CA ILE A 164 18.68 -7.76 -11.15
C ILE A 164 19.32 -8.39 -9.92
N MET A 165 18.51 -8.82 -8.94
CA MET A 165 18.96 -9.42 -7.69
C MET A 165 17.98 -10.50 -7.22
N GLY A 166 18.50 -11.71 -7.05
CA GLY A 166 17.74 -12.90 -6.65
C GLY A 166 17.29 -13.77 -7.82
N GLU A 167 16.55 -14.81 -7.51
CA GLU A 167 16.10 -15.79 -8.52
C GLU A 167 15.12 -15.17 -9.53
N PRO A 168 15.13 -15.63 -10.81
CA PRO A 168 14.13 -15.26 -11.80
C PRO A 168 12.69 -15.51 -11.31
N LEU A 169 11.78 -14.62 -11.70
CA LEU A 169 10.36 -14.81 -11.42
C LEU A 169 9.78 -15.87 -12.35
N LYS A 170 8.92 -16.74 -11.80
CA LYS A 170 8.15 -17.72 -12.57
C LYS A 170 6.94 -17.09 -13.26
N ASP A 171 6.32 -16.12 -12.59
CA ASP A 171 5.14 -15.41 -13.07
C ASP A 171 5.46 -13.93 -13.27
N ASN A 172 4.87 -13.33 -14.30
CA ASN A 172 4.95 -11.90 -14.56
C ASN A 172 3.66 -11.14 -14.19
N CYS A 173 2.64 -11.84 -13.71
CA CYS A 173 1.38 -11.28 -13.25
C CYS A 173 1.22 -11.53 -11.76
N PHE A 174 0.81 -10.50 -11.03
CA PHE A 174 0.59 -10.53 -9.59
C PHE A 174 -0.81 -10.04 -9.28
N ASP A 175 -1.52 -10.74 -8.40
CA ASP A 175 -2.82 -10.28 -7.92
C ASP A 175 -2.69 -8.93 -7.20
N LEU A 176 -3.72 -8.08 -7.34
CA LEU A 176 -3.77 -6.81 -6.62
C LEU A 176 -3.88 -7.07 -5.12
N GLY A 177 -3.13 -6.34 -4.30
CA GLY A 177 -2.90 -6.66 -2.89
C GLY A 177 -1.98 -5.68 -2.19
N ASN A 178 -0.94 -6.16 -1.50
CA ASN A 178 0.06 -5.26 -0.92
C ASN A 178 1.08 -4.81 -1.98
N ILE A 179 0.64 -3.91 -2.86
CA ILE A 179 1.46 -3.32 -3.92
C ILE A 179 1.71 -1.86 -3.57
N GLU A 180 2.96 -1.44 -3.43
CA GLU A 180 3.33 -0.04 -3.31
C GLU A 180 3.81 0.50 -4.65
N ILE A 181 3.30 1.66 -5.05
CA ILE A 181 3.71 2.36 -6.27
C ILE A 181 4.44 3.61 -5.83
N ILE A 182 5.71 3.71 -6.20
CA ILE A 182 6.59 4.82 -5.83
C ILE A 182 6.81 5.67 -7.06
N ASN A 183 6.32 6.90 -7.02
CA ASN A 183 6.55 7.88 -8.07
C ASN A 183 7.75 8.79 -7.72
N SER A 184 8.23 9.49 -8.73
CA SER A 184 9.16 10.61 -8.59
C SER A 184 8.67 11.76 -9.46
N THR A 185 9.29 12.93 -9.32
CA THR A 185 9.02 14.09 -10.19
C THR A 185 9.13 13.77 -11.69
N ASN A 186 9.93 12.76 -12.03
CA ASN A 186 10.23 12.36 -13.40
C ASN A 186 9.43 11.16 -13.91
N GLY A 187 8.48 10.61 -13.15
CA GLY A 187 7.72 9.41 -13.52
C GLY A 187 7.75 8.32 -12.47
N LEU A 188 7.19 7.16 -12.82
CA LEU A 188 7.25 5.96 -11.98
C LEU A 188 8.71 5.60 -11.68
N LYS A 189 9.05 5.51 -10.40
CA LYS A 189 10.39 5.14 -9.94
C LYS A 189 10.49 3.64 -9.70
N GLU A 190 9.51 3.07 -9.01
CA GLU A 190 9.54 1.68 -8.57
C GLU A 190 8.12 1.19 -8.23
N ILE A 191 7.89 -0.11 -8.39
CA ILE A 191 6.73 -0.80 -7.82
C ILE A 191 7.26 -1.87 -6.85
N ILE A 192 6.80 -1.85 -5.61
CA ILE A 192 7.14 -2.85 -4.60
C ILE A 192 5.94 -3.77 -4.41
N ILE A 193 6.15 -5.08 -4.47
CA ILE A 193 5.12 -6.07 -4.17
C ILE A 193 5.60 -6.90 -2.98
N GLU A 194 4.94 -6.73 -1.84
CA GLU A 194 5.22 -7.55 -0.66
C GLU A 194 4.43 -8.87 -0.77
N ARG A 195 5.11 -10.00 -0.54
CA ARG A 195 4.49 -11.32 -0.53
C ARG A 195 4.97 -12.14 0.65
N ILE A 196 4.09 -13.04 1.10
CA ILE A 196 4.45 -14.05 2.11
C ILE A 196 4.87 -15.32 1.38
N SER A 197 6.16 -15.64 1.50
CA SER A 197 6.76 -16.86 0.98
C SER A 197 6.91 -17.88 2.11
N LYS A 198 6.83 -19.16 1.75
CA LYS A 198 6.92 -20.27 2.69
C LYS A 198 7.85 -21.33 2.15
N SER A 199 8.73 -21.86 3.00
CA SER A 199 9.64 -22.94 2.65
C SER A 199 9.88 -23.85 3.86
N MET A 200 10.40 -25.05 3.62
CA MET A 200 10.85 -25.97 4.68
C MET A 200 12.37 -26.08 4.74
N ASP A 201 13.08 -25.16 4.07
CA ASP A 201 14.53 -25.23 3.88
C ASP A 201 15.26 -24.14 4.70
N PHE A 202 14.62 -23.60 5.74
CA PHE A 202 15.23 -22.55 6.56
C PHE A 202 16.40 -23.10 7.37
N LYS A 203 17.47 -22.32 7.41
CA LYS A 203 18.67 -22.62 8.21
C LYS A 203 18.81 -21.60 9.32
N TYR A 204 19.00 -22.07 10.54
CA TYR A 204 19.17 -21.24 11.72
C TYR A 204 20.52 -21.52 12.37
N ARG A 205 21.27 -20.45 12.68
CA ARG A 205 22.55 -20.55 13.38
C ARG A 205 22.32 -20.44 14.87
N ASN A 206 22.58 -21.52 15.60
CA ASN A 206 22.43 -21.58 17.04
C ASN A 206 23.54 -20.78 17.75
N SER A 207 23.31 -20.45 19.02
CA SER A 207 24.27 -19.71 19.85
C SER A 207 25.60 -20.46 20.08
N ASP A 208 25.58 -21.79 19.99
CA ASP A 208 26.76 -22.65 20.09
C ASP A 208 27.55 -22.76 18.77
N GLY A 209 27.11 -22.06 17.72
CA GLY A 209 27.73 -22.06 16.40
C GLY A 209 27.29 -23.17 15.46
N THR A 210 26.46 -24.12 15.92
CA THR A 210 25.87 -25.16 15.06
C THR A 210 24.78 -24.58 14.15
N ILE A 211 24.45 -25.29 13.07
CA ILE A 211 23.40 -24.90 12.13
C ILE A 211 22.30 -25.96 12.18
N THR A 212 21.09 -25.54 12.51
CA THR A 212 19.89 -26.35 12.36
C THR A 212 19.29 -26.07 10.99
N GLU A 213 19.07 -27.12 10.19
CA GLU A 213 18.56 -27.03 8.83
C GLU A 213 17.15 -27.62 8.72
N ASN A 214 16.52 -27.46 7.54
CA ASN A 214 15.19 -27.97 7.21
C ASN A 214 14.08 -27.48 8.15
N LEU A 215 14.19 -26.23 8.58
CA LEU A 215 13.21 -25.60 9.44
C LEU A 215 12.12 -24.89 8.62
N PRO A 216 10.92 -24.71 9.21
CA PRO A 216 9.89 -23.87 8.61
C PRO A 216 10.36 -22.43 8.42
N GLU A 217 10.10 -21.89 7.23
CA GLU A 217 10.27 -20.48 6.89
C GLU A 217 8.91 -19.84 6.63
N ILE A 218 8.61 -18.77 7.35
CA ILE A 218 7.57 -17.81 7.00
C ILE A 218 8.29 -16.50 6.72
N LYS A 219 8.37 -16.16 5.43
CA LYS A 219 9.19 -15.07 4.93
C LYS A 219 8.33 -13.93 4.39
N VAL A 220 8.61 -12.71 4.82
CA VAL A 220 8.17 -11.50 4.11
C VAL A 220 9.16 -11.23 2.97
N LEU A 221 8.69 -11.21 1.74
CA LEU A 221 9.49 -11.04 0.54
C LEU A 221 9.02 -9.82 -0.24
N ASP A 222 9.89 -8.82 -0.35
CA ASP A 222 9.65 -7.62 -1.14
C ASP A 222 10.22 -7.79 -2.54
N LEU A 223 9.36 -7.66 -3.54
CA LEU A 223 9.73 -7.66 -4.95
C LEU A 223 9.79 -6.22 -5.43
N HIS A 224 11.00 -5.72 -5.63
CA HIS A 224 11.28 -4.38 -6.14
C HIS A 224 11.36 -4.42 -7.65
N LEU A 225 10.38 -3.82 -8.33
CA LEU A 225 10.26 -3.79 -9.79
C LEU A 225 10.59 -2.37 -10.27
N ILE A 226 11.64 -2.25 -11.08
CA ILE A 226 12.19 -0.98 -11.56
C ILE A 226 11.98 -0.87 -13.08
N PRO A 227 11.34 0.20 -13.59
CA PRO A 227 11.14 0.35 -15.02
C PRO A 227 12.47 0.64 -15.74
N THR A 228 12.70 0.00 -16.89
CA THR A 228 13.91 0.23 -17.73
C THR A 228 13.85 1.55 -18.50
N LYS A 229 12.63 2.10 -18.67
CA LYS A 229 12.35 3.35 -19.37
C LYS A 229 11.42 4.23 -18.54
N LYS A 230 11.45 5.54 -18.82
CA LYS A 230 10.56 6.50 -18.16
C LYS A 230 9.09 6.17 -18.44
N ILE A 231 8.33 5.88 -17.39
CA ILE A 231 6.87 5.70 -17.41
C ILE A 231 6.24 6.92 -16.74
N LYS A 232 5.19 7.47 -17.36
CA LYS A 232 4.49 8.66 -16.83
C LYS A 232 3.94 8.37 -15.43
N ILE A 233 3.93 9.41 -14.59
CA ILE A 233 3.30 9.37 -13.26
C ILE A 233 1.86 8.86 -13.43
N MET A 234 1.50 7.87 -12.63
CA MET A 234 0.14 7.33 -12.62
C MET A 234 -0.70 8.12 -11.63
N ASN A 235 -1.95 8.44 -12.01
CA ASN A 235 -2.93 8.91 -11.05
C ASN A 235 -3.49 7.70 -10.30
N ILE A 236 -2.92 7.40 -9.14
CA ILE A 236 -3.19 6.19 -8.36
C ILE A 236 -4.53 6.28 -7.61
N GLU A 237 -5.04 7.48 -7.33
CA GLU A 237 -6.37 7.69 -6.74
C GLU A 237 -7.51 7.12 -7.62
N LYS A 238 -7.25 6.93 -8.91
CA LYS A 238 -8.19 6.35 -9.87
C LYS A 238 -7.99 4.84 -10.09
N LEU A 239 -6.93 4.25 -9.52
CA LEU A 239 -6.68 2.83 -9.65
C LEU A 239 -7.60 2.04 -8.72
N LYS A 240 -8.16 0.94 -9.25
CA LYS A 240 -9.05 0.04 -8.52
C LYS A 240 -8.24 -1.15 -8.02
N GLY A 241 -8.21 -1.37 -6.71
CA GLY A 241 -7.37 -2.40 -6.10
C GLY A 241 -6.91 -2.00 -4.71
N VAL A 242 -6.21 -2.92 -4.06
CA VAL A 242 -5.36 -2.52 -2.95
C VAL A 242 -3.99 -2.23 -3.53
N PHE A 243 -3.56 -0.98 -3.38
CA PHE A 243 -2.20 -0.53 -3.60
C PHE A 243 -1.90 0.54 -2.54
N ILE A 244 -0.69 1.06 -2.53
CA ILE A 244 -0.21 2.07 -1.58
C ILE A 244 0.65 3.05 -2.39
N ASP A 245 0.26 4.33 -2.50
CA ASP A 245 1.04 5.33 -3.24
C ASP A 245 2.04 6.03 -2.31
N VAL A 246 3.30 6.17 -2.75
CA VAL A 246 4.34 6.89 -2.00
C VAL A 246 4.81 8.06 -2.87
N GLU A 247 4.46 9.28 -2.44
CA GLU A 247 4.95 10.54 -3.02
C GLU A 247 6.33 10.91 -2.47
#